data_AF-Q3BGQ9-F1
#
_entry.id   AF-Q3BGQ9-F1
#
_cell.length_a   1.000
_cell.length_b   1.000
_cell.length_c   1.000
_cell.angle_alpha   90.00
_cell.angle_beta   90.00
_cell.angle_gamma   90.00
#
_symmetry.space_group_name_H-M   'P 1'
#
loop_
_entity.id
_entity.type
_entity.pdbx_description
1 polymer ?
#
loop_
_entity_poly.entity_id
_entity_poly.type
_entity_poly.pdbx_seq_one_letter_code
_entity_poly.pdbx_strand_id
1 'polypeptide(L)'
;DIGDIIRGKDPFYGNTQESTQREKLEKNLKNIFKKIHSEVTSDKNGEALKTRYKGDENYFQLREDWWTANRATVWKAITCKADASSAYFRPTCNSADGKGPSVAKDHCRCNGDQPGNDKPNIDPPTYLDYVPQFLR
;
A
#
# COMPACT_ATOMS: atom_id res chain seq x y z
N ASP A 1 -0.49 8.43 2.49
CA ASP A 1 0.61 9.08 1.74
C ASP A 1 1.58 8.11 1.10
N ILE A 2 2.26 7.21 1.84
CA ILE A 2 3.21 6.24 1.23
C ILE A 2 2.59 5.50 0.01
N GLY A 3 1.34 5.07 0.12
CA GLY A 3 0.64 4.45 -1.01
C GLY A 3 0.51 5.35 -2.23
N ASP A 4 0.23 6.64 -2.05
CA ASP A 4 0.16 7.60 -3.17
C ASP A 4 1.51 7.88 -3.79
N ILE A 5 2.59 7.87 -3.00
CA ILE A 5 3.95 7.99 -3.51
C ILE A 5 4.28 6.80 -4.42
N ILE A 6 4.07 5.58 -3.93
CA ILE A 6 4.32 4.36 -4.72
C ILE A 6 3.49 4.35 -6.01
N ARG A 7 2.23 4.78 -5.92
CA ARG A 7 1.27 4.81 -7.05
C ARG A 7 1.42 6.01 -7.97
N GLY A 8 2.28 6.98 -7.64
CA GLY A 8 2.46 8.21 -8.44
C GLY A 8 1.27 9.16 -8.39
N LYS A 9 0.46 9.09 -7.33
CA LYS A 9 -0.73 9.93 -7.08
C LYS A 9 -0.49 11.09 -6.13
N ASP A 10 0.68 11.14 -5.49
CA ASP A 10 1.04 12.17 -4.52
C ASP A 10 1.29 13.51 -5.23
N PRO A 11 0.43 14.53 -5.07
CA PRO A 11 0.66 15.86 -5.58
C PRO A 11 1.68 16.53 -4.65
N PHE A 12 2.93 16.48 -5.07
CA PHE A 12 4.03 17.06 -4.31
C PHE A 12 3.88 18.60 -4.22
N TYR A 13 3.74 19.14 -3.01
CA TYR A 13 3.63 20.59 -2.73
C TYR A 13 4.84 21.15 -1.95
N GLY A 14 5.97 20.45 -1.95
CA GLY A 14 7.16 20.83 -1.17
C GLY A 14 8.03 21.92 -1.81
N ASN A 15 9.11 22.29 -1.13
CA ASN A 15 10.06 23.32 -1.62
C ASN A 15 10.98 22.77 -2.74
N THR A 16 11.78 23.64 -3.36
CA THR A 16 12.66 23.27 -4.50
C THR A 16 13.68 22.18 -4.16
N GLN A 17 14.20 22.14 -2.93
CA GLN A 17 15.14 21.11 -2.47
C GLN A 17 14.44 19.74 -2.36
N GLU A 18 13.25 19.72 -1.78
CA GLU A 18 12.41 18.52 -1.69
C GLU A 18 11.96 18.05 -3.09
N SER A 19 11.68 18.97 -4.02
CA SER A 19 11.32 18.64 -5.41
C SER A 19 12.43 17.85 -6.10
N THR A 20 13.68 18.27 -5.92
CA THR A 20 14.84 17.58 -6.50
C THR A 20 15.00 16.16 -5.95
N GLN A 21 14.76 15.98 -4.65
CA GLN A 21 14.77 14.64 -4.05
C GLN A 21 13.59 13.80 -4.56
N ARG A 22 12.44 14.43 -4.79
CA ARG A 22 11.27 13.76 -5.31
C ARG A 22 11.44 13.27 -6.73
N GLU A 23 12.06 14.07 -7.60
CA GLU A 23 12.41 13.65 -8.96
C GLU A 23 13.34 12.44 -8.96
N LYS A 24 14.33 12.41 -8.06
CA LYS A 24 15.22 11.25 -7.88
C LYS A 24 14.44 10.02 -7.43
N LEU A 25 13.52 10.18 -6.48
CA LEU A 25 12.65 9.10 -6.01
C LEU A 25 11.76 8.56 -7.14
N GLU A 26 11.07 9.43 -7.89
CA GLU A 26 10.21 9.02 -9.00
C GLU A 26 11.00 8.32 -10.11
N LYS A 27 12.21 8.80 -10.43
CA LYS A 27 13.10 8.14 -11.39
C LYS A 27 13.48 6.73 -10.93
N ASN A 28 13.78 6.57 -9.64
CA ASN A 28 14.08 5.25 -9.06
C ASN A 28 12.87 4.33 -9.10
N LEU A 29 11.69 4.81 -8.73
CA LEU A 29 10.44 4.04 -8.81
C LEU A 29 10.15 3.62 -10.26
N LYS A 30 10.28 4.52 -11.24
CA LYS A 30 10.11 4.17 -12.67
C LYS A 30 11.08 3.07 -13.10
N ASN A 31 12.35 3.14 -12.69
CA ASN A 31 13.34 2.11 -13.00
C ASN A 31 13.00 0.75 -12.37
N ILE A 32 12.52 0.74 -11.12
CA ILE A 32 12.10 -0.47 -10.43
C ILE A 32 10.89 -1.08 -11.13
N PHE A 33 9.84 -0.29 -11.38
CA PHE A 33 8.62 -0.78 -12.01
C PHE A 33 8.83 -1.18 -13.47
N LYS A 34 9.79 -0.59 -14.19
CA LYS A 34 10.23 -1.09 -15.50
C LYS A 34 10.78 -2.51 -15.45
N LYS A 35 11.60 -2.82 -14.43
CA LYS A 35 12.14 -4.18 -14.22
C LYS A 35 11.02 -5.14 -13.85
N ILE A 36 10.17 -4.77 -12.88
CA ILE A 36 9.02 -5.58 -12.48
C ILE A 36 8.11 -5.85 -13.68
N HIS A 37 7.77 -4.82 -14.47
CA HIS A 37 6.98 -4.98 -15.69
C HIS A 37 7.61 -6.01 -16.63
N SER A 38 8.93 -5.92 -16.87
CA SER A 38 9.64 -6.85 -17.75
C SER A 38 9.59 -8.30 -17.24
N GLU A 39 9.73 -8.49 -15.92
CA GLU A 39 9.66 -9.82 -15.27
C GLU A 39 8.24 -10.39 -15.30
N VAL A 40 7.23 -9.63 -14.88
CA VAL A 40 5.85 -10.16 -14.85
C VAL A 40 5.26 -10.36 -16.24
N THR A 41 5.84 -9.74 -17.27
CA THR A 41 5.42 -9.90 -18.67
C THR A 41 6.23 -10.93 -19.46
N SER A 42 7.23 -11.58 -18.88
CA SER A 42 8.05 -12.60 -19.57
C SER A 42 7.48 -14.02 -19.49
N ASP A 43 6.56 -14.29 -18.57
CA ASP A 43 6.04 -15.65 -18.30
C ASP A 43 4.82 -16.04 -19.15
N LYS A 44 4.23 -17.21 -18.88
CA LYS A 44 3.05 -17.77 -19.59
C LYS A 44 1.85 -16.82 -19.67
N ASN A 45 1.68 -15.93 -18.68
CA ASN A 45 0.63 -14.90 -18.66
C ASN A 45 1.08 -13.56 -19.30
N GLY A 46 2.25 -13.55 -19.92
CA GLY A 46 2.95 -12.36 -20.37
C GLY A 46 2.16 -11.56 -21.41
N GLU A 47 1.44 -12.19 -22.34
CA GLU A 47 0.62 -11.45 -23.32
C GLU A 47 -0.57 -10.74 -22.68
N ALA A 48 -1.26 -11.39 -21.74
CA ALA A 48 -2.37 -10.78 -21.01
C ALA A 48 -1.88 -9.60 -20.16
N LEU A 49 -0.74 -9.75 -19.48
CA LEU A 49 -0.16 -8.70 -18.65
C LEU A 49 0.44 -7.56 -19.47
N LYS A 50 1.06 -7.84 -20.64
CA LYS A 50 1.47 -6.80 -21.61
C LYS A 50 0.29 -5.99 -22.09
N THR A 51 -0.86 -6.64 -22.30
CA THR A 51 -2.09 -5.96 -22.71
C THR A 51 -2.65 -5.10 -21.59
N ARG A 52 -2.74 -5.63 -20.37
CA ARG A 52 -3.21 -4.89 -19.18
C ARG A 52 -2.34 -3.65 -18.93
N TYR A 53 -1.02 -3.81 -18.94
CA TYR A 53 -0.07 -2.73 -18.63
C TYR A 53 0.44 -1.98 -19.86
N LYS A 54 -0.26 -2.07 -21.01
CA LYS A 54 0.18 -1.45 -22.26
C LYS A 54 0.10 0.08 -22.19
N GLY A 55 1.11 0.75 -22.75
CA GLY A 55 1.04 2.18 -23.08
C GLY A 55 1.21 3.14 -21.91
N ASP A 56 1.69 2.65 -20.76
CA ASP A 56 1.91 3.46 -19.56
C ASP A 56 3.40 3.53 -19.21
N GLU A 57 4.08 4.60 -19.62
CA GLU A 57 5.50 4.83 -19.32
C GLU A 57 5.79 4.97 -17.81
N ASN A 58 4.76 5.28 -17.03
CA ASN A 58 4.87 5.47 -15.58
C ASN A 58 4.42 4.23 -14.79
N TYR A 59 3.86 3.22 -15.47
CA TYR A 59 3.41 1.96 -14.89
C TYR A 59 2.35 2.14 -13.79
N PHE A 60 1.48 3.15 -13.88
CA PHE A 60 0.46 3.45 -12.87
C PHE A 60 -0.43 2.25 -12.57
N GLN A 61 -0.93 1.53 -13.58
CA GLN A 61 -1.76 0.34 -13.33
C GLN A 61 -0.98 -0.77 -12.58
N LEU A 62 0.26 -1.02 -12.97
CA LEU A 62 1.12 -1.99 -12.28
C LEU A 62 1.45 -1.55 -10.86
N ARG A 63 1.67 -0.25 -10.62
CA ARG A 63 1.90 0.32 -9.29
C ARG A 63 0.67 0.19 -8.37
N GLU A 64 -0.53 0.40 -8.90
CA GLU A 64 -1.80 0.20 -8.19
C GLU A 64 -2.01 -1.26 -7.79
N ASP A 65 -1.80 -2.19 -8.73
CA ASP A 65 -1.89 -3.63 -8.49
C ASP A 65 -0.83 -4.07 -7.46
N TRP A 66 0.40 -3.57 -7.59
CA TRP A 66 1.47 -3.85 -6.63
C TRP A 66 1.13 -3.34 -5.23
N TRP A 67 0.61 -2.12 -5.10
CA TRP A 67 0.19 -1.60 -3.80
C TRP A 67 -0.90 -2.47 -3.19
N THR A 68 -1.93 -2.80 -3.96
CA THR A 68 -3.04 -3.65 -3.51
C THR A 68 -2.55 -5.02 -3.04
N ALA A 69 -1.59 -5.62 -3.75
CA ALA A 69 -1.01 -6.91 -3.38
C ALA A 69 -0.13 -6.85 -2.11
N ASN A 70 0.50 -5.71 -1.82
CA ASN A 70 1.53 -5.59 -0.78
C ASN A 70 1.12 -4.73 0.42
N ARG A 71 -0.01 -4.01 0.38
CA ARG A 71 -0.44 -3.07 1.43
C ARG A 71 -0.53 -3.69 2.82
N ALA A 72 -0.92 -4.97 2.91
CA ALA A 72 -0.97 -5.71 4.17
C ALA A 72 0.44 -5.87 4.79
N THR A 73 1.43 -6.24 3.97
CA THR A 73 2.83 -6.36 4.41
C THR A 73 3.42 -5.00 4.78
N VAL A 74 3.10 -3.95 4.02
CA VAL A 74 3.51 -2.58 4.35
C VAL A 74 2.91 -2.13 5.68
N TRP A 75 1.62 -2.42 5.93
CA TRP A 75 0.98 -2.10 7.21
C TRP A 75 1.63 -2.82 8.38
N LYS A 76 2.00 -4.10 8.21
CA LYS A 76 2.74 -4.85 9.22
C LYS A 76 4.06 -4.17 9.58
N ALA A 77 4.81 -3.70 8.58
CA ALA A 77 6.06 -2.98 8.81
C ALA A 77 5.82 -1.64 9.54
N ILE A 78 4.80 -0.87 9.13
CA ILE A 78 4.43 0.41 9.77
C ILE A 78 4.07 0.22 11.24
N THR A 79 3.33 -0.83 11.56
CA THR A 79 2.83 -1.12 12.92
C THR A 79 3.78 -2.00 13.74
N CYS A 80 4.99 -2.29 13.26
CA CYS A 80 5.95 -3.18 13.92
C CYS A 80 6.31 -2.74 15.35
N LYS A 81 6.22 -1.44 15.65
CA LYS A 81 6.46 -0.86 16.98
C LYS A 81 5.20 -0.35 17.68
N ALA A 82 4.01 -0.68 17.18
CA ALA A 82 2.77 -0.29 17.84
C ALA A 82 2.62 -1.08 19.14
N ASP A 83 2.28 -0.41 20.24
CA ASP A 83 2.10 -1.07 21.54
C ASP A 83 0.72 -1.74 21.65
N ALA A 84 0.55 -2.59 22.67
CA ALA A 84 -0.73 -3.25 22.95
C ALA A 84 -1.89 -2.28 23.23
N SER A 85 -1.59 -1.04 23.64
CA SER A 85 -2.59 0.02 23.83
C SER A 85 -2.85 0.87 22.57
N SER A 86 -2.10 0.65 21.49
CA SER A 86 -2.28 1.39 20.24
C SER A 86 -3.51 0.88 19.50
N ALA A 87 -4.48 1.77 19.29
CA ALA A 87 -5.73 1.42 18.62
C ALA A 87 -5.94 2.21 17.33
N TYR A 88 -6.47 1.54 16.29
CA TYR A 88 -7.08 2.25 15.16
C TYR A 88 -8.55 2.50 15.47
N PHE A 89 -8.91 3.79 15.52
CA PHE A 89 -10.15 4.27 16.13
C PHE A 89 -11.42 3.99 15.33
N ARG A 90 -11.33 3.66 14.03
CA ARG A 90 -12.52 3.35 13.23
C ARG A 90 -12.91 1.87 13.39
N PRO A 91 -14.21 1.55 13.51
CA PRO A 91 -14.67 0.17 13.58
C PRO A 91 -14.66 -0.45 12.19
N THR A 92 -13.53 -1.06 11.82
CA THR A 92 -13.27 -1.62 10.48
C THR A 92 -12.85 -3.08 10.51
N CYS A 93 -12.49 -3.62 11.67
CA CYS A 93 -12.19 -5.03 11.82
C CYS A 93 -13.47 -5.85 11.80
N ASN A 94 -13.40 -7.04 11.22
CA ASN A 94 -14.45 -8.03 11.42
C ASN A 94 -14.46 -8.45 12.90
N SER A 95 -15.61 -8.39 13.57
CA SER A 95 -15.72 -8.88 14.93
C SER A 95 -15.88 -10.40 14.96
N ALA A 96 -15.13 -11.06 15.84
CA ALA A 96 -15.16 -12.51 15.99
C ALA A 96 -16.53 -13.04 16.48
N ASP A 97 -17.35 -12.18 17.09
CA ASP A 97 -18.68 -12.49 17.61
C ASP A 97 -19.81 -12.20 16.59
N GLY A 98 -19.47 -11.75 15.38
CA GLY A 98 -20.43 -11.50 14.29
C GLY A 98 -21.37 -10.32 14.52
N LYS A 99 -21.13 -9.48 15.53
CA LYS A 99 -22.04 -8.37 15.91
C LYS A 99 -21.81 -7.06 15.16
N GLY A 100 -21.04 -7.10 14.08
CA GLY A 100 -20.70 -5.94 13.26
C GLY A 100 -19.20 -5.68 13.22
N PRO A 101 -18.78 -4.49 12.75
CA PRO A 101 -17.38 -4.10 12.74
C PRO A 101 -16.88 -3.68 14.14
N SER A 102 -15.64 -4.03 14.48
CA SER A 102 -14.96 -3.60 15.72
C SER A 102 -13.72 -2.75 15.43
N VAL A 103 -13.26 -2.02 16.43
CA VAL A 103 -11.98 -1.31 16.38
C VAL A 103 -10.80 -2.29 16.46
N ALA A 104 -9.69 -1.96 15.82
CA ALA A 104 -8.41 -2.63 16.05
C ALA A 104 -7.83 -2.10 17.36
N LYS A 105 -8.20 -2.72 18.47
CA LYS A 105 -7.87 -2.25 19.82
C LYS A 105 -6.41 -2.46 20.24
N ASP A 106 -5.73 -3.44 19.65
CA ASP A 106 -4.37 -3.83 20.01
C ASP A 106 -3.43 -3.65 18.80
N HIS A 107 -2.29 -2.98 19.00
CA HIS A 107 -1.23 -2.81 17.99
C HIS A 107 -1.66 -2.17 16.67
N CYS A 108 -2.81 -1.48 16.62
CA CYS A 108 -3.45 -1.00 15.39
C CYS A 108 -3.73 -2.12 14.37
N ARG A 109 -4.01 -3.35 14.81
CA ARG A 109 -4.29 -4.49 13.93
C ARG A 109 -5.57 -5.24 14.30
N CYS A 110 -6.16 -5.89 13.30
CA CYS A 110 -7.39 -6.67 13.46
C CYS A 110 -7.12 -8.13 13.83
N ASN A 111 -8.15 -8.83 14.31
CA ASN A 111 -8.18 -10.29 14.47
C ASN A 111 -7.05 -10.86 15.37
N GLY A 112 -6.55 -10.06 16.31
CA GLY A 112 -5.46 -10.44 17.21
C GLY A 112 -4.13 -10.67 16.50
N ASP A 113 -3.93 -10.01 15.34
CA ASP A 113 -2.62 -9.89 14.72
C ASP A 113 -1.70 -8.98 15.55
N GLN A 114 -0.44 -9.35 15.72
CA GLN A 114 0.50 -8.61 16.55
C GLN A 114 1.92 -8.65 15.96
N PRO A 115 2.75 -7.61 16.18
CA PRO A 115 4.14 -7.61 15.76
C PRO A 115 4.92 -8.82 16.29
N GLY A 116 5.71 -9.47 15.43
CA GLY A 116 6.52 -10.64 15.79
C GLY A 116 5.76 -11.98 15.86
N ASN A 117 4.43 -11.95 15.76
CA ASN A 117 3.58 -13.12 15.61
C ASN A 117 2.47 -12.83 14.58
N ASP A 118 2.92 -12.48 13.37
CA ASP A 118 2.05 -12.02 12.29
C ASP A 118 1.12 -13.12 11.79
N LYS A 119 -0.18 -12.84 11.75
CA LYS A 119 -1.18 -13.68 11.11
C LYS A 119 -1.16 -13.47 9.59
N PRO A 120 -1.26 -14.54 8.79
CA PRO A 120 -1.36 -14.42 7.34
C PRO A 120 -2.70 -13.79 6.95
N ASN A 121 -2.71 -13.07 5.82
CA ASN A 121 -3.92 -12.54 5.17
C ASN A 121 -4.81 -11.63 6.03
N ILE A 122 -4.20 -10.83 6.92
CA ILE A 122 -4.92 -9.80 7.67
C ILE A 122 -4.89 -8.49 6.88
N ASP A 123 -6.07 -8.01 6.49
CA ASP A 123 -6.23 -6.71 5.84
C ASP A 123 -5.97 -5.57 6.85
N PRO A 124 -5.28 -4.48 6.45
CA PRO A 124 -5.15 -3.29 7.28
C PRO A 124 -6.51 -2.75 7.71
N PRO A 125 -6.68 -2.27 8.97
CA PRO A 125 -7.93 -1.71 9.45
C PRO A 125 -8.28 -0.35 8.81
N THR A 126 -7.50 0.15 7.85
CA THR A 126 -7.71 1.47 7.23
C THR A 126 -7.88 1.33 5.73
N TYR A 127 -8.69 2.21 5.15
CA TYR A 127 -8.83 2.39 3.70
C TYR A 127 -8.46 3.81 3.26
N LEU A 128 -7.75 4.56 4.10
CA LEU A 128 -7.31 5.92 3.77
C LEU A 128 -6.41 5.94 2.52
N ASP A 129 -5.69 4.86 2.23
CA ASP A 129 -4.96 4.68 0.99
C ASP A 129 -5.86 4.55 -0.25
N TYR A 130 -7.17 4.44 -0.13
CA TYR A 130 -8.11 4.51 -1.25
C TYR A 130 -8.95 5.80 -1.24
N VAL A 131 -8.67 6.73 -0.31
CA VAL A 131 -9.30 8.06 -0.27
C VAL A 131 -8.39 9.07 -1.02
N PRO A 132 -8.94 9.87 -1.95
CA PRO A 132 -8.19 10.92 -2.64
C PRO A 132 -7.44 11.82 -1.64
N GLN A 133 -6.17 12.13 -1.91
CA GLN A 133 -5.28 12.83 -0.97
C GLN A 133 -5.84 14.13 -0.42
N PHE A 134 -6.51 14.92 -1.26
CA PHE A 134 -7.13 16.17 -0.86
C PHE A 134 -8.24 16.02 0.20
N LEU A 135 -8.85 14.83 0.30
CA LEU A 135 -9.95 14.53 1.22
C LEU A 135 -9.49 13.74 2.48
N ARG A 136 -8.20 13.42 2.57
CA ARG A 136 -7.67 12.59 3.66
C ARG A 136 -7.56 13.31 4.99
#